data_AF-A0AAU7AZ96-F1
#
_entry.id   AF-A0AAU7AZ96-F1
#
_cell.length_a   1.000
_cell.length_b   1.000
_cell.length_c   1.000
_cell.angle_alpha   90.00
_cell.angle_beta   90.00
_cell.angle_gamma   90.00
#
_symmetry.space_group_name_H-M   'P 1'
#
loop_
_entity.id
_entity.type
_entity.pdbx_description
1 polymer ?
#
loop_
_entity_poly.entity_id
_entity_poly.type
_entity_poly.pdbx_seq_one_letter_code
_entity_poly.pdbx_strand_id
1 'polypeptide(L)'
;MADRARNEPESIDLEAMLRRALKPVDPPEDLAARLDETLTSLTDLVAEELEAWELAAIGDPRRWVDGLARPAVAAAVGGAAGAALVALRVHQGRGRRKARANDPLDYAEQTVRAVADEARKLLDR
;
A
#
# COMPACT_ATOMS: atom_id res chain seq x y z
N MET A 1 -27.77 -41.01 40.09
CA MET A 1 -27.58 -39.57 39.78
C MET A 1 -26.09 -39.26 39.67
N ALA A 2 -25.37 -39.85 38.70
CA ALA A 2 -23.91 -39.71 38.60
C ALA A 2 -23.39 -39.92 37.17
N ASP A 3 -24.02 -39.31 36.17
CA ASP A 3 -23.56 -39.46 34.77
C ASP A 3 -23.89 -38.24 33.90
N ARG A 4 -23.54 -37.04 34.36
CA ARG A 4 -23.73 -35.79 33.59
C ARG A 4 -22.44 -34.95 33.42
N ALA A 5 -21.30 -35.39 33.97
CA ALA A 5 -20.09 -34.58 34.02
C ALA A 5 -19.07 -34.88 32.91
N ARG A 6 -19.41 -35.65 31.86
CA ARG A 6 -18.43 -36.13 30.86
C ARG A 6 -18.69 -35.67 29.42
N ASN A 7 -19.46 -34.59 29.23
CA ASN A 7 -19.71 -34.01 27.91
C ASN A 7 -19.88 -32.48 28.03
N GLU A 8 -18.82 -31.76 28.39
CA GLU A 8 -18.69 -30.39 27.88
C GLU A 8 -17.82 -30.51 26.62
N PRO A 9 -18.30 -30.05 25.45
CA PRO A 9 -17.43 -29.99 24.28
C PRO A 9 -16.25 -29.09 24.63
N GLU A 10 -15.02 -29.55 24.40
CA GLU A 10 -13.83 -28.67 24.42
C GLU A 10 -14.11 -27.50 23.49
N SER A 11 -14.55 -26.37 24.05
CA SER A 11 -14.73 -25.15 23.28
C SER A 11 -13.34 -24.68 22.90
N ILE A 12 -13.03 -24.79 21.60
CA ILE A 12 -11.79 -24.27 21.05
C ILE A 12 -11.67 -22.80 21.45
N ASP A 13 -10.68 -22.47 22.28
CA ASP A 13 -10.35 -21.09 22.67
C ASP A 13 -9.69 -20.38 21.48
N LEU A 14 -10.54 -19.97 20.54
CA LEU A 14 -10.15 -19.31 19.30
C LEU A 14 -9.34 -18.04 19.57
N GLU A 15 -9.62 -17.32 20.65
CA GLU A 15 -8.91 -16.10 21.00
C GLU A 15 -7.47 -16.41 21.44
N ALA A 16 -7.26 -17.41 22.29
CA ALA A 16 -5.92 -17.86 22.67
C ALA A 16 -5.13 -18.37 21.46
N MET A 17 -5.79 -19.08 20.54
CA MET A 17 -5.17 -19.53 19.29
C MET A 17 -4.78 -18.36 18.38
N LEU A 18 -5.67 -17.40 18.14
CA LEU A 18 -5.39 -16.22 17.32
C LEU A 18 -4.29 -15.35 17.93
N ARG A 19 -4.30 -15.16 19.24
CA ARG A 19 -3.27 -14.38 19.94
C ARG A 19 -1.89 -15.03 19.86
N ARG A 20 -1.82 -16.36 19.81
CA ARG A 20 -0.60 -17.12 19.55
C ARG A 20 -0.18 -17.07 18.09
N ALA A 21 -1.13 -17.15 17.15
CA ALA A 21 -0.88 -17.10 15.71
C ALA A 21 -0.45 -15.71 15.23
N LEU A 22 -0.97 -14.65 15.86
CA LEU A 22 -0.70 -13.25 15.55
C LEU A 22 0.37 -12.64 16.48
N LYS A 23 1.19 -13.48 17.14
CA LYS A 23 2.35 -12.97 17.87
C LYS A 23 3.24 -12.19 16.89
N PRO A 24 3.71 -10.98 17.25
CA PRO A 24 4.61 -10.23 16.40
C PRO A 24 5.82 -11.10 16.04
N VAL A 25 6.04 -11.25 14.74
CA VAL A 25 7.24 -11.89 14.20
C VAL A 25 8.23 -10.80 13.82
N ASP A 26 9.49 -11.01 14.15
CA ASP A 26 10.54 -10.11 13.67
C ASP A 26 10.65 -10.25 12.15
N PRO A 27 10.55 -9.14 11.40
CA PRO A 27 10.69 -9.20 9.95
C PRO A 27 12.13 -9.58 9.56
N PRO A 28 12.32 -10.28 8.43
CA PRO A 28 13.65 -10.52 7.87
C PRO A 28 14.42 -9.22 7.66
N GLU A 29 15.74 -9.22 7.89
CA GLU A 29 16.59 -8.03 7.78
C GLU A 29 16.54 -7.37 6.39
N ASP A 30 16.30 -8.16 5.35
CA ASP A 30 16.27 -7.76 3.95
C ASP A 30 14.86 -7.41 3.44
N LEU A 31 13.81 -7.59 4.25
CA LEU A 31 12.42 -7.38 3.83
C LEU A 31 12.21 -5.95 3.28
N ALA A 32 12.79 -4.97 3.95
CA ALA A 32 12.69 -3.57 3.56
C ALA A 32 13.37 -3.29 2.22
N ALA A 33 14.50 -3.94 1.93
CA ALA A 33 15.20 -3.83 0.65
C ALA A 33 14.39 -4.50 -0.47
N ARG A 34 13.87 -5.71 -0.22
CA ARG A 34 13.02 -6.42 -1.19
C ARG A 34 11.74 -5.66 -1.54
N LEU A 35 11.11 -5.03 -0.55
CA LEU A 35 9.92 -4.18 -0.76
C LEU A 35 10.25 -2.93 -1.58
N ASP A 36 11.37 -2.26 -1.30
CA ASP A 36 11.80 -1.08 -2.05
C ASP A 36 12.04 -1.43 -3.53
N GLU A 37 12.73 -2.54 -3.80
CA GLU A 37 12.98 -3.05 -5.14
C GLU A 37 11.67 -3.43 -5.87
N THR A 38 10.79 -4.17 -5.20
CA THR A 38 9.51 -4.60 -5.77
C THR A 38 8.62 -3.41 -6.12
N LEU A 39 8.50 -2.44 -5.20
CA LEU A 39 7.65 -1.28 -5.44
C LEU A 39 8.25 -0.33 -6.49
N THR A 40 9.58 -0.23 -6.57
CA THR A 40 10.27 0.53 -7.63
C THR A 40 9.96 -0.12 -8.97
N SER A 41 10.14 -1.43 -9.09
CA SER A 41 9.82 -2.18 -10.30
C SER A 41 8.35 -2.01 -10.72
N LEU A 42 7.40 -2.07 -9.78
CA LEU A 42 5.99 -1.84 -10.08
C LEU A 42 5.71 -0.41 -10.56
N THR A 43 6.39 0.58 -9.99
CA THR A 43 6.24 1.99 -10.38
C THR A 43 6.75 2.21 -11.80
N ASP A 44 7.90 1.63 -12.15
CA ASP A 44 8.49 1.72 -13.48
C ASP A 44 7.59 1.05 -14.55
N LEU A 45 7.08 -0.14 -14.26
CA LEU A 45 6.17 -0.87 -15.14
C LEU A 45 4.88 -0.08 -15.43
N VAL A 46 4.35 0.60 -14.42
CA VAL A 46 3.18 1.45 -14.58
C VAL A 46 3.50 2.70 -15.40
N ALA A 47 4.68 3.30 -15.22
CA ALA A 47 5.10 4.47 -15.99
C ALA A 47 5.18 4.13 -17.50
N GLU A 48 5.74 2.98 -17.84
CA GLU A 48 5.81 2.48 -19.22
C GLU A 48 4.41 2.27 -19.84
N GLU A 49 3.47 1.67 -19.10
CA GLU A 49 2.10 1.47 -19.57
C GLU A 49 1.35 2.80 -19.75
N LEU A 50 1.62 3.80 -18.91
CA LEU A 50 1.02 5.12 -19.03
C LEU A 50 1.57 5.88 -20.25
N GLU A 51 2.88 5.82 -20.51
CA GLU A 51 3.52 6.41 -21.69
C GLU A 51 3.04 5.74 -22.99
N ALA A 52 2.92 4.40 -22.98
CA ALA A 52 2.35 3.65 -24.10
C ALA A 52 0.88 4.03 -24.38
N TRP A 53 0.11 4.28 -23.31
CA TRP A 53 -1.26 4.76 -23.42
C TRP A 53 -1.34 6.20 -23.94
N GLU A 54 -0.47 7.10 -23.49
CA GLU A 54 -0.38 8.49 -23.97
C GLU A 54 -0.16 8.54 -25.49
N LEU A 55 0.78 7.74 -26.00
CA LEU A 55 1.06 7.62 -27.43
C LEU A 55 -0.13 7.08 -28.22
N ALA A 56 -0.85 6.09 -27.70
CA ALA A 56 -2.05 5.54 -28.33
C ALA A 56 -3.24 6.52 -28.28
N ALA A 57 -3.37 7.29 -27.21
CA ALA A 57 -4.44 8.24 -26.97
C ALA A 57 -4.36 9.48 -27.88
N ILE A 58 -3.14 9.92 -28.25
CA ILE A 58 -2.91 11.03 -29.20
C ILE A 58 -3.45 10.70 -30.60
N GLY A 59 -3.46 9.42 -30.99
CA GLY A 59 -3.87 8.98 -32.32
C GLY A 59 -5.38 8.98 -32.58
N ASP A 60 -6.22 8.79 -31.55
CA ASP A 60 -7.69 8.87 -31.67
C ASP A 60 -8.41 9.01 -30.31
N PRO A 61 -9.00 10.18 -30.02
CA PRO A 61 -9.74 10.44 -28.79
C PRO A 61 -10.96 9.55 -28.54
N ARG A 62 -11.53 8.96 -29.60
CA ARG A 62 -12.76 8.17 -29.48
C ARG A 62 -12.50 6.75 -28.97
N ARG A 63 -11.25 6.29 -29.01
CA ARG A 63 -10.82 5.00 -28.47
C ARG A 63 -10.71 4.99 -26.94
N TRP A 64 -10.85 6.16 -26.31
CA TRP A 64 -10.74 6.32 -24.86
C TRP A 64 -11.83 5.54 -24.10
N VAL A 65 -13.03 5.38 -24.67
CA VAL A 65 -14.21 4.85 -23.96
C VAL A 65 -14.18 3.32 -23.79
N ASP A 66 -13.66 2.58 -24.77
CA ASP A 66 -13.57 1.10 -24.73
C ASP A 66 -12.27 0.60 -24.06
N GLY A 67 -11.23 1.45 -23.97
CA GLY A 67 -9.90 1.09 -23.44
C GLY A 67 -9.64 1.50 -21.99
N LEU A 68 -10.59 2.18 -21.33
CA LEU A 68 -10.38 2.89 -20.07
C LEU A 68 -10.01 2.01 -18.86
N ALA A 69 -10.28 0.69 -18.93
CA ALA A 69 -10.01 -0.23 -17.83
C ALA A 69 -8.53 -0.41 -17.51
N ARG A 70 -7.63 -0.33 -18.51
CA ARG A 70 -6.18 -0.48 -18.32
C ARG A 70 -5.50 0.74 -17.68
N PRO A 71 -5.68 1.98 -18.17
CA PRO A 71 -5.01 3.14 -17.60
C PRO A 71 -5.53 3.50 -16.20
N ALA A 72 -6.82 3.28 -15.91
CA ALA A 72 -7.36 3.49 -14.57
C ALA A 72 -6.73 2.55 -13.54
N VAL A 73 -6.53 1.27 -13.93
CA VAL A 73 -5.81 0.30 -13.11
C VAL A 73 -4.33 0.67 -12.98
N ALA A 74 -3.67 1.09 -14.07
CA ALA A 74 -2.29 1.54 -14.03
C ALA A 74 -2.09 2.74 -13.09
N ALA A 75 -2.91 3.78 -13.21
CA ALA A 75 -2.86 4.95 -12.34
C ALA A 75 -3.13 4.61 -10.86
N ALA A 76 -4.10 3.72 -10.59
CA ALA A 76 -4.38 3.26 -9.23
C ALA A 76 -3.21 2.46 -8.63
N VAL A 77 -2.63 1.55 -9.42
CA VAL A 77 -1.48 0.72 -9.00
C VAL A 77 -0.24 1.59 -8.80
N GLY A 78 0.05 2.52 -9.72
CA GLY A 78 1.18 3.46 -9.60
C GLY A 78 1.03 4.41 -8.40
N GLY A 79 -0.17 4.95 -8.19
CA GLY A 79 -0.46 5.79 -7.02
C GLY A 79 -0.29 5.04 -5.71
N ALA A 80 -0.78 3.80 -5.62
CA ALA A 80 -0.62 2.97 -4.44
C ALA A 80 0.84 2.54 -4.20
N ALA A 81 1.55 2.11 -5.24
CA ALA A 81 2.95 1.70 -5.16
C ALA A 81 3.87 2.88 -4.79
N GLY A 82 3.66 4.04 -5.40
CA GLY A 82 4.40 5.27 -5.09
C GLY A 82 4.17 5.74 -3.65
N ALA A 83 2.92 5.73 -3.17
CA ALA A 83 2.61 6.06 -1.77
C ALA A 83 3.27 5.08 -0.78
N ALA A 84 3.24 3.78 -1.10
CA ALA A 84 3.90 2.75 -0.30
C ALA A 84 5.42 2.92 -0.26
N LEU A 85 6.07 3.28 -1.38
CA LEU A 85 7.50 3.59 -1.45
C LEU A 85 7.87 4.76 -0.54
N VAL A 86 7.12 5.86 -0.62
CA VAL A 86 7.37 7.04 0.21
C VAL A 86 7.26 6.67 1.69
N ALA A 87 6.19 5.95 2.07
CA ALA A 87 6.00 5.50 3.45
C ALA A 87 7.15 4.58 3.92
N LEU A 88 7.59 3.64 3.09
CA LEU A 88 8.69 2.75 3.39
C LEU A 88 10.01 3.52 3.57
N ARG A 89 10.31 4.47 2.70
CA ARG A 89 11.54 5.28 2.73
C ARG A 89 11.59 6.19 3.96
N VAL A 90 10.44 6.76 4.33
CA VAL A 90 10.24 7.50 5.57
C VAL A 90 10.50 6.62 6.79
N HIS A 91 9.96 5.40 6.79
CA HIS A 91 10.11 4.45 7.89
C HIS A 91 11.57 4.01 8.07
N GLN A 92 12.28 3.71 6.98
CA GLN A 92 13.71 3.40 6.99
C GLN A 92 14.57 4.60 7.46
N GLY A 93 14.18 5.81 7.06
CA GLY A 93 14.84 7.05 7.50
C GLY A 93 14.70 7.30 9.00
N ARG A 94 13.54 7.00 9.60
CA ARG A 94 13.32 7.08 11.05
C ARG A 94 14.17 6.07 11.84
N GLY A 95 14.35 4.85 11.33
CA GLY A 95 15.21 3.83 11.94
C GLY A 95 16.69 4.22 12.00
N ARG A 96 17.21 4.86 10.93
CA ARG A 96 18.59 5.38 10.89
C ARG A 96 18.78 6.73 11.61
N ARG A 97 17.72 7.50 11.85
CA ARG A 97 17.77 8.87 12.42
C ARG A 97 17.19 9.00 13.84
N LYS A 98 17.13 7.92 14.63
CA LYS A 98 16.77 7.99 16.06
C LYS A 98 17.73 8.87 16.90
N ALA A 99 18.76 9.47 16.30
CA ALA A 99 19.73 10.38 16.93
C ALA A 99 19.52 11.89 16.65
N ARG A 100 18.53 12.33 15.85
CA ARG A 100 18.32 13.78 15.66
C ARG A 100 16.87 14.13 15.33
N ALA A 101 16.12 14.52 16.35
CA ALA A 101 14.79 15.09 16.23
C ALA A 101 14.84 16.44 15.49
N ASN A 102 14.03 16.57 14.44
CA ASN A 102 13.13 17.70 14.16
C ASN A 102 12.44 17.48 12.82
N ASP A 103 11.16 17.82 12.79
CA ASP A 103 10.07 17.21 12.04
C ASP A 103 9.95 17.68 10.57
N PRO A 104 10.49 16.93 9.60
CA PRO A 104 10.31 17.20 8.17
C PRO A 104 9.12 16.39 7.60
N LEU A 105 8.47 15.60 8.45
CA LEU A 105 7.52 14.57 8.10
C LEU A 105 6.11 15.09 8.17
N ASP A 106 5.81 15.91 9.18
CA ASP A 106 4.57 16.68 9.24
C ASP A 106 4.42 17.60 8.01
N TYR A 107 5.52 18.19 7.54
CA TYR A 107 5.50 19.05 6.34
C TYR A 107 5.24 18.24 5.06
N ALA A 108 5.87 17.07 4.93
CA ALA A 108 5.63 16.17 3.80
C ALA A 108 4.20 15.60 3.81
N GLU A 109 3.72 15.20 4.98
CA GLU A 109 2.36 14.69 5.18
C GLU A 109 1.31 15.76 4.82
N GLN A 110 1.53 17.00 5.23
CA GLN A 110 0.63 18.10 4.90
C GLN A 110 0.62 18.44 3.41
N THR A 111 1.76 18.30 2.74
CA THR A 111 1.86 18.51 1.28
C THR A 111 1.16 17.39 0.50
N VAL A 112 1.33 16.14 0.93
CA VAL A 112 0.65 14.98 0.33
C VAL A 112 -0.87 15.07 0.52
N ARG A 113 -1.34 15.50 1.70
CA ARG A 113 -2.76 15.71 1.96
C ARG A 113 -3.36 16.79 1.06
N ALA A 114 -2.65 17.90 0.88
CA ALA A 114 -3.10 18.98 0.00
C ALA A 114 -3.23 18.52 -1.47
N VAL A 115 -2.30 17.68 -1.95
CA VAL A 115 -2.36 17.12 -3.31
C VAL A 115 -3.50 16.11 -3.45
N ALA A 116 -3.72 15.27 -2.44
CA ALA A 116 -4.78 14.27 -2.44
C ALA A 116 -6.19 14.91 -2.41
N ASP A 117 -6.38 15.97 -1.62
CA ASP A 117 -7.66 16.68 -1.55
C ASP A 117 -7.99 17.39 -2.87
N GLU A 118 -6.99 17.96 -3.55
CA GLU A 118 -7.19 18.60 -4.85
C GLU A 118 -7.49 17.57 -5.95
N ALA A 119 -6.82 16.42 -5.93
CA ALA A 119 -7.11 15.31 -6.85
C ALA A 119 -8.53 14.74 -6.66
N ARG A 120 -9.00 14.60 -5.41
CA ARG A 120 -10.36 14.15 -5.10
C ARG A 120 -11.42 15.10 -5.64
N LYS A 121 -11.17 16.40 -5.51
CA LYS A 121 -12.07 17.46 -5.98
C LYS A 121 -12.22 17.48 -7.51
N LEU A 122 -11.20 17.03 -8.24
CA LEU A 122 -11.24 16.89 -9.70
C LEU A 122 -11.95 15.61 -10.17
N LEU A 123 -11.95 14.56 -9.35
CA LEU A 123 -12.61 13.27 -9.63
C LEU A 123 -14.12 13.28 -9.32
N ASP A 124 -14.55 14.07 -8.34
CA ASP A 124 -15.98 14.21 -7.96
C ASP A 124 -16.73 15.29 -8.76
N ARG A 125 -16.15 15.80 -9.86
CA ARG A 125 -16.77 16.82 -10.74
C ARG A 125 -17.21 16.22 -12.07
#